data_AF-A0A0D2UUR4-F1
#
_entry.id   AF-A0A0D2UUR4-F1
#
_cell.length_a   1.000
_cell.length_b   1.000
_cell.length_c   1.000
_cell.angle_alpha   90.00
_cell.angle_beta   90.00
_cell.angle_gamma   90.00
#
_symmetry.space_group_name_H-M   'P 1'
#
loop_
_entity.id
_entity.type
_entity.pdbx_description
1 polymer ?
#
loop_
_entity_poly.entity_id
_entity_poly.type
_entity_poly.pdbx_seq_one_letter_code
_entity_poly.pdbx_strand_id
1 'polypeptide(L)'
;MSGSGAAVEATVIQVSSSNSELVQRVEASFEAMNNVDCSEERKKSLRARYFYGIIFLITNLTAWFIRDYGHTTFPPLYYEKACGIHGSDCFQTLGVLRVSLGCFIFFLLMFLTTFSTRKLYDACSKWHSGWWALKFFLLVVSMVVPFFLPPGFIQIYGEVARIGAGIFLLLQLVSVIEFIRWWNKYWASDEQSKQSCSIALFTSTVFYVASICGIVSMYYFYAPRPSCCLNIFFITWTAILLIVMMAMSLHSKVNRGLLSSGIMAAYVVFLCWSAIRSEPADEKCNVQKPKNGHGDWTTILGFLIAIGAIVMATFSTGIDSKSFQFRKDEVKAEDDIRYNYGFFHIIFSLGATYFAMLFISWNLENSASEWSMDVGWTSTWVKIINEWFAASIYMWKLIAPVVKQQPKVMNNEESVQQINNSNSP
;
A
#
# COMPACT_ATOMS: atom_id res chain seq x y z
N MET A 1 -2.74 -67.59 63.82
CA MET A 1 -1.96 -68.04 62.65
C MET A 1 -2.96 -68.13 61.49
N SER A 2 -3.14 -67.04 60.75
CA SER A 2 -2.44 -66.70 59.49
C SER A 2 -2.80 -67.71 58.41
N GLY A 3 -3.73 -67.41 57.48
CA GLY A 3 -3.52 -66.58 56.28
C GLY A 3 -3.53 -67.56 55.08
N SER A 4 -4.06 -67.31 53.88
CA SER A 4 -4.46 -66.12 53.14
C SER A 4 -5.35 -66.60 51.99
N GLY A 5 -6.43 -65.87 51.67
CA GLY A 5 -7.17 -66.04 50.43
C GLY A 5 -6.46 -65.29 49.29
N ALA A 6 -6.38 -65.90 48.11
CA ALA A 6 -5.95 -65.22 46.89
C ALA A 6 -7.13 -65.17 45.92
N ALA A 7 -7.74 -63.98 45.82
CA ALA A 7 -8.67 -63.63 44.76
C ALA A 7 -7.88 -63.43 43.46
N VAL A 8 -8.36 -64.06 42.38
CA VAL A 8 -7.89 -63.83 41.01
C VAL A 8 -8.59 -62.58 40.50
N GLU A 9 -7.89 -61.44 40.54
CA GLU A 9 -8.42 -60.15 40.08
C GLU A 9 -7.94 -59.83 38.64
N ALA A 10 -8.93 -59.76 37.75
CA ALA A 10 -9.02 -58.97 36.52
C ALA A 10 -7.75 -58.65 35.70
N THR A 11 -7.39 -59.51 34.75
CA THR A 11 -6.50 -59.18 33.61
C THR A 11 -7.30 -58.80 32.36
N VAL A 12 -8.23 -57.85 32.46
CA VAL A 12 -9.03 -57.38 31.30
C VAL A 12 -9.06 -55.84 31.14
N ILE A 13 -8.55 -55.06 32.11
CA ILE A 13 -8.69 -53.59 32.06
C ILE A 13 -7.43 -52.85 31.54
N GLN A 14 -6.27 -53.51 31.46
CA GLN A 14 -5.01 -52.83 31.09
C GLN A 14 -4.73 -52.75 29.58
N VAL A 15 -5.41 -53.54 28.75
CA VAL A 15 -5.18 -53.59 27.30
C VAL A 15 -5.94 -52.47 26.55
N SER A 16 -7.10 -52.03 27.02
CA SER A 16 -7.86 -50.95 26.35
C SER A 16 -7.33 -49.55 26.67
N SER A 17 -6.84 -49.33 27.89
CA SER A 17 -6.22 -48.07 28.32
C SER A 17 -4.91 -47.80 27.57
N SER A 18 -4.05 -48.81 27.41
CA SER A 18 -2.78 -48.69 26.66
C SER A 18 -3.02 -48.38 25.17
N ASN A 19 -4.03 -49.00 24.56
CA ASN A 19 -4.40 -48.71 23.17
C ASN A 19 -4.97 -47.30 23.01
N SER A 20 -5.74 -46.80 23.99
CA SER A 20 -6.24 -45.42 23.98
C SER A 20 -5.12 -44.39 24.11
N GLU A 21 -4.15 -44.63 25.00
CA GLU A 21 -2.97 -43.75 25.14
C GLU A 21 -2.07 -43.78 23.90
N LEU A 22 -1.91 -44.95 23.26
CA LEU A 22 -1.16 -45.10 22.01
C LEU A 22 -1.84 -44.35 20.87
N VAL A 23 -3.18 -44.45 20.74
CA VAL A 23 -3.97 -43.72 19.74
C VAL A 23 -3.86 -42.21 19.96
N GLN A 24 -4.01 -41.73 21.20
CA GLN A 24 -3.80 -40.31 21.52
C GLN A 24 -2.38 -39.84 21.21
N ARG A 25 -1.36 -40.65 21.50
CA ARG A 25 0.03 -40.31 21.23
C ARG A 25 0.32 -40.28 19.72
N VAL A 26 -0.28 -41.18 18.94
CA VAL A 26 -0.20 -41.20 17.47
C VAL A 26 -0.94 -39.99 16.88
N GLU A 27 -2.13 -39.69 17.35
CA GLU A 27 -2.92 -38.52 16.91
C GLU A 27 -2.20 -37.21 17.21
N ALA A 28 -1.68 -37.05 18.43
CA ALA A 28 -0.86 -35.89 18.80
C ALA A 28 0.43 -35.79 17.97
N SER A 29 1.06 -36.92 17.63
CA SER A 29 2.24 -36.92 16.76
C SER A 29 1.92 -36.54 15.31
N PHE A 30 0.75 -36.94 14.81
CA PHE A 30 0.26 -36.62 13.48
C PHE A 30 -0.14 -35.14 13.38
N GLU A 31 -0.82 -34.61 14.39
CA GLU A 31 -1.11 -33.17 14.51
C GLU A 31 0.18 -32.34 14.60
N ALA A 32 1.15 -32.75 15.42
CA ALA A 32 2.44 -32.07 15.50
C ALA A 32 3.18 -32.06 14.16
N MET A 33 3.17 -33.17 13.42
CA MET A 33 3.77 -33.27 12.10
C MET A 33 3.04 -32.39 11.07
N ASN A 34 1.71 -32.37 11.07
CA ASN A 34 0.91 -31.50 10.20
C ASN A 34 1.13 -30.01 10.50
N ASN A 35 1.31 -29.65 11.77
CA ASN A 35 1.63 -28.28 12.17
C ASN A 35 3.02 -27.85 11.71
N VAL A 36 3.99 -28.77 11.72
CA VAL A 36 5.33 -28.52 11.17
C VAL A 36 5.27 -28.31 9.66
N ASP A 37 4.57 -29.18 8.92
CA ASP A 37 4.44 -29.05 7.45
C ASP A 37 3.69 -27.75 7.07
N CYS A 38 2.61 -27.44 7.79
CA CYS A 38 1.86 -26.18 7.62
C CYS A 38 2.75 -24.95 7.88
N SER A 39 3.59 -25.00 8.91
CA SER A 39 4.55 -23.94 9.23
C SER A 39 5.57 -23.74 8.11
N GLU A 40 6.10 -24.82 7.53
CA GLU A 40 7.05 -24.76 6.42
C GLU A 40 6.42 -24.20 5.14
N GLU A 41 5.24 -24.67 4.74
CA GLU A 41 4.50 -24.11 3.59
C GLU A 41 4.17 -22.63 3.80
N ARG A 42 3.79 -22.25 5.02
CA ARG A 42 3.58 -20.85 5.39
C ARG A 42 4.85 -20.01 5.21
N LYS A 43 6.02 -20.50 5.65
CA LYS A 43 7.31 -19.83 5.45
C LYS A 43 7.65 -19.69 3.96
N LYS A 44 7.40 -20.73 3.14
CA LYS A 44 7.60 -20.66 1.68
C LYS A 44 6.74 -19.55 1.05
N SER A 45 5.47 -19.48 1.40
CA SER A 45 4.55 -18.42 0.92
C SER A 45 4.95 -17.02 1.40
N LEU A 46 5.46 -16.89 2.63
CA LEU A 46 5.99 -15.62 3.14
C LEU A 46 7.25 -15.19 2.37
N ARG A 47 8.17 -16.12 2.11
CA ARG A 47 9.39 -15.86 1.36
C ARG A 47 9.12 -15.48 -0.10
N ALA A 48 8.08 -16.06 -0.72
CA ALA A 48 7.68 -15.76 -2.09
C ALA A 48 7.38 -14.27 -2.33
N ARG A 49 6.79 -13.58 -1.34
CA ARG A 49 6.53 -12.13 -1.40
C ARG A 49 7.79 -11.33 -1.69
N TYR A 50 8.89 -11.65 -1.01
CA TYR A 50 10.15 -10.92 -1.17
C TYR A 50 10.74 -11.13 -2.56
N PHE A 51 10.63 -12.34 -3.12
CA PHE A 51 11.03 -12.59 -4.51
C PHE A 51 10.23 -11.75 -5.50
N TYR A 52 8.90 -11.65 -5.34
CA TYR A 52 8.09 -10.75 -6.17
C TYR A 52 8.45 -9.27 -5.97
N GLY A 53 8.73 -8.86 -4.74
CA GLY A 53 9.26 -7.52 -4.43
C GLY A 53 10.59 -7.23 -5.14
N ILE A 54 11.50 -8.18 -5.17
CA ILE A 54 12.79 -8.07 -5.88
C ILE A 54 12.57 -8.02 -7.40
N ILE A 55 11.69 -8.86 -7.96
CA ILE A 55 11.32 -8.81 -9.39
C ILE A 55 10.78 -7.43 -9.76
N PHE A 56 9.90 -6.87 -8.93
CA PHE A 56 9.33 -5.55 -9.14
C PHE A 56 10.40 -4.45 -9.04
N LEU A 57 11.33 -4.53 -8.08
CA LEU A 57 12.48 -3.61 -7.98
C LEU A 57 13.37 -3.67 -9.23
N ILE A 58 13.76 -4.87 -9.66
CA ILE A 58 14.58 -5.07 -10.87
C ILE A 58 13.87 -4.46 -12.08
N THR A 59 12.57 -4.67 -12.20
CA THR A 59 11.76 -4.10 -13.29
C THR A 59 11.77 -2.57 -13.28
N ASN A 60 11.66 -1.94 -12.10
CA ASN A 60 11.76 -0.48 -11.98
C ASN A 60 13.14 0.04 -12.40
N LEU A 61 14.21 -0.67 -12.02
CA LEU A 61 15.57 -0.35 -12.45
C LEU A 61 15.76 -0.55 -13.95
N THR A 62 15.17 -1.59 -14.55
CA THR A 62 15.18 -1.81 -16.00
C THR A 62 14.40 -0.72 -16.74
N ALA A 63 13.24 -0.31 -16.23
CA ALA A 63 12.48 0.80 -16.80
C ALA A 63 13.27 2.10 -16.76
N TRP A 64 13.98 2.37 -15.66
CA TRP A 64 14.85 3.53 -15.52
C TRP A 64 16.02 3.47 -16.52
N PHE A 65 16.70 2.33 -16.61
CA PHE A 65 17.80 2.14 -17.55
C PHE A 65 17.36 2.37 -19.00
N ILE A 66 16.22 1.82 -19.41
CA ILE A 66 15.68 2.01 -20.76
C ILE A 66 15.27 3.47 -21.01
N ARG A 67 14.71 4.15 -20.01
CA ARG A 67 14.33 5.56 -20.11
C ARG A 67 15.52 6.47 -20.35
N ASP A 68 16.58 6.32 -19.55
CA ASP A 68 17.71 7.26 -19.57
C ASP A 68 18.79 6.84 -20.60
N TYR A 69 19.03 5.53 -20.79
CA TYR A 69 20.11 5.00 -21.63
C TYR A 69 19.66 4.16 -22.85
N GLY A 70 18.35 3.98 -23.05
CA GLY A 70 17.86 3.12 -24.12
C GLY A 70 18.20 3.64 -25.52
N HIS A 71 18.29 4.96 -25.70
CA HIS A 71 18.56 5.60 -26.99
C HIS A 71 19.98 5.33 -27.52
N THR A 72 20.94 5.15 -26.61
CA THR A 72 22.35 4.83 -26.93
C THR A 72 22.57 3.33 -27.12
N THR A 73 21.80 2.49 -26.42
CA THR A 73 22.03 1.03 -26.37
C THR A 73 21.27 0.26 -27.45
N PHE A 74 20.10 0.74 -27.88
CA PHE A 74 19.25 0.04 -28.85
C PHE A 74 19.03 0.92 -30.09
N PRO A 75 19.76 0.66 -31.20
CA PRO A 75 19.50 1.32 -32.49
C PRO A 75 18.03 1.13 -32.92
N PRO A 76 17.44 2.10 -33.64
CA PRO A 76 15.99 2.18 -33.89
C PRO A 76 15.55 1.13 -34.90
N LEU A 77 15.46 -0.13 -34.50
CA LEU A 77 15.13 -1.20 -35.43
C LEU A 77 13.63 -1.31 -35.74
N TYR A 78 12.73 -0.73 -34.92
CA TYR A 78 11.28 -0.77 -35.14
C TYR A 78 10.52 0.39 -34.44
N TYR A 79 11.01 1.63 -34.57
CA TYR A 79 10.44 2.82 -33.91
C TYR A 79 9.99 3.91 -34.89
N GLU A 80 9.45 3.51 -36.05
CA GLU A 80 8.93 4.48 -37.01
C GLU A 80 7.62 5.12 -36.50
N LYS A 81 7.75 6.42 -36.18
CA LYS A 81 6.72 7.47 -36.08
C LYS A 81 5.50 7.19 -35.19
N ALA A 82 5.51 7.80 -33.99
CA ALA A 82 4.78 9.06 -33.77
C ALA A 82 5.08 9.64 -32.37
N CYS A 83 5.64 10.86 -32.33
CA CYS A 83 5.31 11.84 -31.30
C CYS A 83 5.50 13.26 -31.84
N GLY A 84 4.40 14.02 -31.85
CA GLY A 84 4.36 15.44 -32.22
C GLY A 84 4.88 15.76 -33.63
N ILE A 85 4.79 17.05 -33.99
CA ILE A 85 5.24 17.58 -35.28
C ILE A 85 6.79 17.51 -35.44
N HIS A 86 7.54 17.19 -34.36
CA HIS A 86 9.01 17.23 -34.33
C HIS A 86 9.75 15.89 -34.11
N GLY A 87 9.05 14.77 -33.94
CA GLY A 87 9.55 13.46 -34.39
C GLY A 87 10.66 12.73 -33.60
N SER A 88 11.15 13.20 -32.46
CA SER A 88 12.21 12.51 -31.68
C SER A 88 11.91 12.26 -30.19
N ASP A 89 10.87 12.85 -29.61
CA ASP A 89 10.87 13.14 -28.17
C ASP A 89 10.21 12.08 -27.26
N CYS A 90 9.63 11.00 -27.81
CA CYS A 90 8.88 10.02 -27.00
C CYS A 90 9.55 8.65 -26.82
N PHE A 91 10.82 8.49 -27.22
CA PHE A 91 11.52 7.21 -27.03
C PHE A 91 11.51 6.78 -25.55
N GLN A 92 11.79 7.73 -24.66
CA GLN A 92 11.86 7.52 -23.21
C GLN A 92 10.51 7.07 -22.64
N THR A 93 9.44 7.81 -22.96
CA THR A 93 8.07 7.54 -22.52
C THR A 93 7.60 6.16 -22.99
N LEU A 94 7.78 5.86 -24.27
CA LEU A 94 7.37 4.58 -24.85
C LEU A 94 8.20 3.40 -24.31
N GLY A 95 9.48 3.61 -24.00
CA GLY A 95 10.34 2.60 -23.39
C GLY A 95 9.85 2.20 -22.00
N VAL A 96 9.55 3.19 -21.14
CA VAL A 96 9.00 2.96 -19.79
C VAL A 96 7.66 2.22 -19.87
N LEU A 97 6.75 2.66 -20.75
CA LEU A 97 5.43 2.07 -20.89
C LEU A 97 5.49 0.60 -21.35
N ARG A 98 6.46 0.21 -22.18
CA ARG A 98 6.65 -1.19 -22.58
C ARG A 98 7.10 -2.07 -21.42
N VAL A 99 8.10 -1.64 -20.65
CA VAL A 99 8.56 -2.37 -19.47
C VAL A 99 7.44 -2.48 -18.43
N SER A 100 6.71 -1.38 -18.22
CA SER A 100 5.53 -1.36 -17.36
C SER A 100 4.45 -2.33 -17.82
N LEU A 101 4.11 -2.35 -19.12
CA LEU A 101 3.13 -3.27 -19.69
C LEU A 101 3.54 -4.72 -19.46
N GLY A 102 4.83 -5.06 -19.63
CA GLY A 102 5.32 -6.41 -19.39
C GLY A 102 5.24 -6.83 -17.93
N CYS A 103 5.50 -5.90 -17.02
CA CYS A 103 5.32 -6.06 -15.58
C CYS A 103 3.83 -6.25 -15.22
N PHE A 104 2.97 -5.39 -15.77
CA PHE A 104 1.53 -5.45 -15.59
C PHE A 104 0.98 -6.81 -16.04
N ILE A 105 1.34 -7.27 -17.24
CA ILE A 105 0.91 -8.58 -17.76
C ILE A 105 1.36 -9.71 -16.83
N PHE A 106 2.63 -9.71 -16.39
CA PHE A 106 3.14 -10.74 -15.49
C PHE A 106 2.32 -10.83 -14.19
N PHE A 107 2.14 -9.72 -13.50
CA PHE A 107 1.41 -9.69 -12.23
C PHE A 107 -0.09 -9.91 -12.42
N LEU A 108 -0.67 -9.49 -13.54
CA LEU A 108 -2.06 -9.79 -13.88
C LEU A 108 -2.26 -11.30 -14.11
N LEU A 109 -1.37 -11.98 -14.82
CA LEU A 109 -1.43 -13.43 -15.00
C LEU A 109 -1.27 -14.16 -13.65
N MET A 110 -0.37 -13.68 -12.79
CA MET A 110 -0.25 -14.19 -11.43
C MET A 110 -1.52 -13.97 -10.61
N PHE A 111 -2.21 -12.83 -10.78
CA PHE A 111 -3.51 -12.58 -10.17
C PHE A 111 -4.57 -13.58 -10.67
N LEU A 112 -4.73 -13.72 -11.98
CA LEU A 112 -5.73 -14.62 -12.59
C LEU A 112 -5.52 -16.09 -12.21
N THR A 113 -4.29 -16.50 -11.96
CA THR A 113 -3.97 -17.88 -11.54
C THR A 113 -4.09 -18.10 -10.02
N THR A 114 -4.20 -17.04 -9.21
CA THR A 114 -4.18 -17.16 -7.74
C THR A 114 -5.38 -16.52 -7.03
N PHE A 115 -6.30 -15.85 -7.73
CA PHE A 115 -7.40 -15.08 -7.11
C PHE A 115 -8.35 -15.92 -6.23
N SER A 116 -8.56 -17.19 -6.57
CA SER A 116 -9.46 -18.10 -5.81
C SER A 116 -8.78 -18.82 -4.64
N THR A 117 -7.49 -18.58 -4.38
CA THR A 117 -6.75 -19.33 -3.35
C THR A 117 -7.20 -18.93 -1.96
N ARG A 118 -7.57 -19.90 -1.12
CA ARG A 118 -7.92 -19.67 0.30
C ARG A 118 -7.06 -20.50 1.25
N LYS A 119 -6.62 -21.69 0.84
CA LYS A 119 -5.84 -22.62 1.67
C LYS A 119 -4.39 -22.74 1.22
N LEU A 120 -3.50 -23.12 2.15
CA LEU A 120 -2.07 -23.28 1.90
C LEU A 120 -1.74 -24.47 1.00
N TYR A 121 -2.53 -25.55 1.04
CA TYR A 121 -2.29 -26.78 0.28
C TYR A 121 -2.88 -26.78 -1.14
N ASP A 122 -3.63 -25.73 -1.51
CA ASP A 122 -4.22 -25.57 -2.84
C ASP A 122 -3.14 -25.59 -3.94
N ALA A 123 -3.46 -26.13 -5.12
CA ALA A 123 -2.54 -26.13 -6.26
C ALA A 123 -2.09 -24.71 -6.64
N CYS A 124 -2.99 -23.73 -6.53
CA CYS A 124 -2.69 -22.31 -6.77
C CYS A 124 -1.72 -21.72 -5.73
N SER A 125 -1.71 -22.25 -4.50
CA SER A 125 -0.73 -21.87 -3.47
C SER A 125 0.66 -22.41 -3.79
N LYS A 126 0.74 -23.66 -4.27
CA LYS A 126 1.99 -24.25 -4.77
C LYS A 126 2.51 -23.48 -6.00
N TRP A 127 1.62 -23.08 -6.90
CA TRP A 127 1.95 -22.17 -8.01
C TRP A 127 2.48 -20.85 -7.47
N HIS A 128 1.80 -20.18 -6.53
CA HIS A 128 2.24 -18.90 -5.96
C HIS A 128 3.64 -18.97 -5.31
N SER A 129 3.94 -20.03 -4.56
CA SER A 129 5.15 -20.12 -3.72
C SER A 129 6.32 -20.85 -4.39
N GLY A 130 6.04 -21.71 -5.38
CA GLY A 130 7.02 -22.58 -6.05
C GLY A 130 7.20 -22.26 -7.54
N TRP A 131 7.54 -23.28 -8.34
CA TRP A 131 7.54 -23.25 -9.82
C TRP A 131 8.25 -22.03 -10.43
N TRP A 132 9.35 -21.60 -9.81
CA TRP A 132 10.07 -20.38 -10.15
C TRP A 132 10.64 -20.39 -11.57
N ALA A 133 11.07 -21.54 -12.09
CA ALA A 133 11.56 -21.65 -13.46
C ALA A 133 10.47 -21.28 -14.50
N LEU A 134 9.25 -21.79 -14.33
CA LEU A 134 8.13 -21.47 -15.22
C LEU A 134 7.72 -20.00 -15.10
N LYS A 135 7.75 -19.43 -13.89
CA LYS A 135 7.49 -18.00 -13.68
C LYS A 135 8.55 -17.10 -14.28
N PHE A 136 9.83 -17.49 -14.20
CA PHE A 136 10.91 -16.74 -14.80
C PHE A 136 10.76 -16.72 -16.32
N PHE A 137 10.43 -17.87 -16.92
CA PHE A 137 10.07 -17.93 -18.35
C PHE A 137 8.88 -17.01 -18.66
N LEU A 138 7.80 -17.08 -17.86
CA LEU A 138 6.63 -16.21 -18.03
C LEU A 138 6.97 -14.73 -17.94
N LEU A 139 7.83 -14.35 -16.98
CA LEU A 139 8.33 -12.98 -16.79
C LEU A 139 9.14 -12.50 -18.00
N VAL A 140 10.06 -13.32 -18.51
CA VAL A 140 10.86 -12.96 -19.69
C VAL A 140 9.96 -12.76 -20.90
N VAL A 141 9.02 -13.68 -21.14
CA VAL A 141 8.06 -13.57 -22.24
C VAL A 141 7.21 -12.32 -22.09
N SER A 142 6.65 -12.07 -20.90
CA SER A 142 5.82 -10.89 -20.67
C SER A 142 6.60 -9.58 -20.82
N MET A 143 7.88 -9.54 -20.48
CA MET A 143 8.74 -8.37 -20.67
C MET A 143 9.10 -8.13 -22.13
N VAL A 144 9.29 -9.19 -22.92
CA VAL A 144 9.74 -9.10 -24.31
C VAL A 144 8.57 -8.77 -25.27
N VAL A 145 7.39 -9.35 -25.05
CA VAL A 145 6.22 -9.17 -25.93
C VAL A 145 5.85 -7.69 -26.20
N PRO A 146 5.81 -6.78 -25.20
CA PRO A 146 5.52 -5.36 -25.41
C PRO A 146 6.45 -4.64 -26.40
N PHE A 147 7.67 -5.12 -26.62
CA PHE A 147 8.61 -4.53 -27.58
C PHE A 147 8.23 -4.79 -29.03
N PHE A 148 7.42 -5.80 -29.29
CA PHE A 148 6.88 -6.08 -30.63
C PHE A 148 5.55 -5.36 -30.91
N LEU A 149 5.00 -4.65 -29.93
CA LEU A 149 3.72 -3.95 -30.09
C LEU A 149 3.89 -2.57 -30.75
N PRO A 150 2.97 -2.19 -31.67
CA PRO A 150 2.99 -0.88 -32.31
C PRO A 150 2.87 0.29 -31.30
N PRO A 151 3.47 1.46 -31.58
CA PRO A 151 3.42 2.62 -30.68
C PRO A 151 2.01 3.06 -30.28
N GLY A 152 1.04 2.99 -31.20
CA GLY A 152 -0.36 3.34 -30.90
C GLY A 152 -0.98 2.48 -29.81
N PHE A 153 -0.65 1.18 -29.75
CA PHE A 153 -1.11 0.31 -28.67
C PHE A 153 -0.50 0.70 -27.32
N ILE A 154 0.79 1.06 -27.33
CA ILE A 154 1.50 1.49 -26.11
C ILE A 154 0.95 2.82 -25.58
N GLN A 155 0.52 3.74 -26.46
CA GLN A 155 -0.15 4.97 -26.05
C GLN A 155 -1.53 4.70 -25.42
N ILE A 156 -2.33 3.80 -26.00
CA ILE A 156 -3.60 3.36 -25.40
C ILE A 156 -3.34 2.75 -24.02
N TYR A 157 -2.31 1.90 -23.89
CA TYR A 157 -1.90 1.38 -22.59
C TYR A 157 -1.50 2.51 -21.63
N GLY A 158 -0.82 3.55 -22.11
CA GLY A 158 -0.48 4.73 -21.31
C GLY A 158 -1.71 5.40 -20.67
N GLU A 159 -2.80 5.53 -21.42
CA GLU A 159 -4.07 6.05 -20.92
C GLU A 159 -4.71 5.11 -19.88
N VAL A 160 -4.70 3.79 -20.15
CA VAL A 160 -5.17 2.78 -19.19
C VAL A 160 -4.33 2.80 -17.91
N ALA A 161 -3.01 2.95 -18.05
CA ALA A 161 -2.08 3.00 -16.94
C ALA A 161 -2.26 4.27 -16.10
N ARG A 162 -2.67 5.40 -16.69
CA ARG A 162 -3.07 6.61 -15.95
C ARG A 162 -4.24 6.34 -15.01
N ILE A 163 -5.26 5.64 -15.49
CA ILE A 163 -6.43 5.24 -14.67
C ILE A 163 -6.00 4.22 -13.59
N GLY A 164 -5.22 3.22 -13.97
CA GLY A 164 -4.69 2.20 -13.06
C GLY A 164 -3.85 2.80 -11.92
N ALA A 165 -3.01 3.79 -12.23
CA ALA A 165 -2.21 4.51 -11.26
C ALA A 165 -3.10 5.30 -10.27
N GLY A 166 -4.20 5.90 -10.74
CA GLY A 166 -5.19 6.53 -9.87
C GLY A 166 -5.85 5.54 -8.90
N ILE A 167 -6.23 4.35 -9.39
CA ILE A 167 -6.77 3.27 -8.54
C ILE A 167 -5.72 2.82 -7.51
N PHE A 168 -4.46 2.64 -7.94
CA PHE A 168 -3.37 2.29 -7.05
C PHE A 168 -3.20 3.30 -5.92
N LEU A 169 -3.19 4.60 -6.23
CA LEU A 169 -3.07 5.66 -5.23
C LEU A 169 -4.19 5.61 -4.18
N LEU A 170 -5.45 5.38 -4.60
CA LEU A 170 -6.57 5.23 -3.67
C LEU A 170 -6.42 4.01 -2.76
N LEU A 171 -5.99 2.87 -3.30
CA LEU A 171 -5.76 1.65 -2.50
C LEU A 171 -4.58 1.84 -1.54
N GLN A 172 -3.46 2.39 -2.02
CA GLN A 172 -2.31 2.71 -1.20
C GLN A 172 -2.70 3.66 -0.06
N LEU A 173 -3.51 4.67 -0.35
CA LEU A 173 -3.96 5.63 0.63
C LEU A 173 -4.79 4.99 1.75
N VAL A 174 -5.74 4.12 1.41
CA VAL A 174 -6.52 3.37 2.40
C VAL A 174 -5.60 2.52 3.29
N SER A 175 -4.60 1.86 2.68
CA SER A 175 -3.61 1.07 3.43
C SER A 175 -2.78 1.93 4.39
N VAL A 176 -2.30 3.10 3.94
CA VAL A 176 -1.56 4.06 4.79
C VAL A 176 -2.42 4.53 5.95
N ILE A 177 -3.70 4.86 5.74
CA ILE A 177 -4.59 5.31 6.83
C ILE A 177 -4.83 4.19 7.86
N GLU A 178 -5.05 2.94 7.42
CA GLU A 178 -5.20 1.82 8.36
C GLU A 178 -3.88 1.51 9.07
N PHE A 179 -2.74 1.67 8.41
CA PHE A 179 -1.42 1.59 9.06
C PHE A 179 -1.24 2.68 10.12
N ILE A 180 -1.62 3.93 9.85
CA ILE A 180 -1.60 5.02 10.84
C ILE A 180 -2.51 4.69 12.04
N ARG A 181 -3.69 4.10 11.80
CA ARG A 181 -4.62 3.67 12.87
C ARG A 181 -4.04 2.53 13.70
N TRP A 182 -3.40 1.56 13.05
CA TRP A 182 -2.69 0.47 13.72
C TRP A 182 -1.54 1.01 14.57
N TRP A 183 -0.76 1.94 14.03
CA TRP A 183 0.31 2.64 14.73
C TRP A 183 -0.24 3.37 15.96
N ASN A 184 -1.31 4.15 15.79
CA ASN A 184 -1.97 4.83 16.90
C ASN A 184 -2.38 3.85 18.01
N LYS A 185 -3.00 2.72 17.66
CA LYS A 185 -3.39 1.70 18.63
C LYS A 185 -2.18 1.10 19.35
N TYR A 186 -1.09 0.81 18.64
CA TYR A 186 0.12 0.22 19.21
C TYR A 186 0.78 1.12 20.27
N TRP A 187 0.83 2.43 20.04
CA TRP A 187 1.40 3.37 20.99
C TRP A 187 0.43 3.77 22.12
N ALA A 188 -0.88 3.65 21.86
CA ALA A 188 -1.93 3.91 22.85
C ALA A 188 -2.38 2.67 23.64
N SER A 189 -1.87 1.47 23.34
CA SER A 189 -2.44 0.21 23.87
C SER A 189 -2.07 -0.14 25.32
N ASP A 190 -1.30 0.69 26.02
CA ASP A 190 -1.03 0.50 27.45
C ASP A 190 -2.00 1.35 28.30
N GLU A 191 -3.30 1.24 28.01
CA GLU A 191 -4.42 1.96 28.65
C GLU A 191 -4.46 1.80 30.19
N GLN A 192 -3.69 0.88 30.77
CA GLN A 192 -3.61 0.66 32.21
C GLN A 192 -2.52 1.49 32.92
N SER A 193 -1.57 2.09 32.20
CA SER A 193 -0.46 2.86 32.81
C SER A 193 -0.50 4.35 32.48
N LYS A 194 -0.29 5.22 33.49
CA LYS A 194 -0.13 6.67 33.30
C LYS A 194 1.00 7.02 32.31
N GLN A 195 1.95 6.11 32.11
CA GLN A 195 3.11 6.26 31.24
C GLN A 195 2.74 6.20 29.74
N SER A 196 1.81 5.34 29.32
CA SER A 196 1.40 5.25 27.90
C SER A 196 0.57 6.45 27.44
N CYS A 197 -0.31 6.98 28.29
CA CYS A 197 -1.03 8.23 28.00
C CYS A 197 -0.07 9.42 27.81
N SER A 198 0.99 9.51 28.64
CA SER A 198 2.02 10.54 28.51
C SER A 198 2.83 10.40 27.21
N ILE A 199 3.18 9.17 26.81
CA ILE A 199 3.91 8.90 25.56
C ILE A 199 3.06 9.25 24.34
N ALA A 200 1.77 8.88 24.33
CA ALA A 200 0.87 9.17 23.22
C ALA A 200 0.65 10.69 23.04
N LEU A 201 0.51 11.45 24.13
CA LEU A 201 0.38 12.91 24.10
C LEU A 201 1.68 13.60 23.66
N PHE A 202 2.84 13.14 24.16
CA PHE A 202 4.13 13.64 23.74
C PHE A 202 4.34 13.42 22.24
N THR A 203 4.11 12.20 21.77
CA THR A 203 4.26 11.83 20.37
C THR A 203 3.30 12.63 19.47
N SER A 204 2.05 12.82 19.91
CA SER A 204 1.09 13.66 19.19
C SER A 204 1.56 15.11 19.07
N THR A 205 2.11 15.68 20.15
CA THR A 205 2.64 17.04 20.16
C THR A 205 3.77 17.19 19.16
N VAL A 206 4.70 16.22 19.12
CA VAL A 206 5.82 16.21 18.16
C VAL A 206 5.32 16.24 16.72
N PHE A 207 4.33 15.42 16.37
CA PHE A 207 3.78 15.41 15.00
C PHE A 207 3.09 16.72 14.62
N TYR A 208 2.35 17.36 15.55
CA TYR A 208 1.74 18.66 15.29
C TYR A 208 2.77 19.78 15.14
N VAL A 209 3.79 19.81 15.99
CA VAL A 209 4.90 20.77 15.88
C VAL A 209 5.62 20.60 14.54
N ALA A 210 5.96 19.36 14.16
CA ALA A 210 6.57 19.08 12.87
C ALA A 210 5.70 19.52 11.69
N SER A 211 4.38 19.32 11.79
CA SER A 211 3.42 19.74 10.77
C SER A 211 3.37 21.28 10.62
N ILE A 212 3.34 22.01 11.73
CA ILE A 212 3.38 23.48 11.73
C ILE A 212 4.71 23.98 11.16
N CYS A 213 5.84 23.40 11.57
CA CYS A 213 7.16 23.71 11.00
C CYS A 213 7.20 23.46 9.49
N GLY A 214 6.57 22.38 9.01
CA GLY A 214 6.43 22.07 7.59
C GLY A 214 5.65 23.15 6.83
N ILE A 215 4.49 23.57 7.35
CA ILE A 215 3.69 24.67 6.77
C ILE A 215 4.50 25.97 6.70
N VAL A 216 5.14 26.37 7.79
CA VAL A 216 5.95 27.61 7.84
C VAL A 216 7.11 27.53 6.85
N SER A 217 7.81 26.40 6.79
CA SER A 217 8.89 26.17 5.84
C SER A 217 8.39 26.26 4.40
N MET A 218 7.21 25.71 4.10
CA MET A 218 6.64 25.78 2.75
C MET A 218 6.30 27.22 2.33
N TYR A 219 5.73 28.03 3.23
CA TYR A 219 5.50 29.45 2.94
C TYR A 219 6.81 30.19 2.65
N TYR A 220 7.84 29.95 3.46
CA TYR A 220 9.13 30.61 3.31
C TYR A 220 9.82 30.25 2.00
N PHE A 221 9.86 28.97 1.62
CA PHE A 221 10.62 28.51 0.45
C PHE A 221 9.83 28.56 -0.87
N TYR A 222 8.51 28.35 -0.86
CA TYR A 222 7.71 28.15 -2.08
C TYR A 222 6.60 29.19 -2.30
N ALA A 223 6.38 30.10 -1.33
CA ALA A 223 5.44 31.21 -1.46
C ALA A 223 5.99 32.56 -0.92
N PRO A 224 7.22 32.97 -1.29
CA PRO A 224 7.84 34.20 -0.76
C PRO A 224 7.20 35.49 -1.28
N ARG A 225 6.40 35.42 -2.35
CA ARG A 225 5.78 36.57 -3.01
C ARG A 225 4.28 36.33 -3.22
N PRO A 226 3.45 37.40 -3.21
CA PRO A 226 2.01 37.28 -3.43
C PRO A 226 1.65 36.79 -4.85
N SER A 227 2.59 36.82 -5.79
CA SER A 227 2.41 36.27 -7.14
C SER A 227 2.31 34.74 -7.17
N CYS A 228 2.74 34.04 -6.11
CA CYS A 228 2.69 32.58 -6.01
C CYS A 228 1.31 32.08 -5.54
N CYS A 229 0.23 32.57 -6.17
CA CYS A 229 -1.15 32.36 -5.73
C CYS A 229 -1.50 30.88 -5.56
N LEU A 230 -1.02 30.03 -6.45
CA LEU A 230 -1.33 28.60 -6.46
C LEU A 230 -0.64 27.86 -5.31
N ASN A 231 0.65 28.14 -5.04
CA ASN A 231 1.35 27.58 -3.88
C ASN A 231 0.77 28.10 -2.57
N ILE A 232 0.40 29.39 -2.50
CA ILE A 232 -0.32 29.96 -1.34
C ILE A 232 -1.63 29.21 -1.12
N PHE A 233 -2.41 28.97 -2.19
CA PHE A 233 -3.67 28.24 -2.11
C PHE A 233 -3.48 26.81 -1.59
N PHE A 234 -2.51 26.06 -2.11
CA PHE A 234 -2.23 24.70 -1.62
C PHE A 234 -1.85 24.69 -0.15
N ILE A 235 -0.90 25.52 0.27
CA ILE A 235 -0.41 25.54 1.67
C ILE A 235 -1.51 26.03 2.62
N THR A 236 -2.27 27.06 2.25
CA THR A 236 -3.42 27.54 3.06
C THR A 236 -4.48 26.46 3.22
N TRP A 237 -4.83 25.78 2.13
CA TRP A 237 -5.84 24.72 2.16
C TRP A 237 -5.39 23.53 3.02
N THR A 238 -4.12 23.11 2.90
CA THR A 238 -3.54 22.09 3.77
C THR A 238 -3.63 22.50 5.24
N ALA A 239 -3.30 23.75 5.59
CA ALA A 239 -3.43 24.24 6.96
C ALA A 239 -4.89 24.19 7.46
N ILE A 240 -5.87 24.52 6.62
CA ILE A 240 -7.30 24.38 6.94
C ILE A 240 -7.66 22.92 7.21
N LEU A 241 -7.23 21.99 6.34
CA LEU A 241 -7.47 20.55 6.51
C LEU A 241 -6.90 20.04 7.85
N LEU A 242 -5.72 20.51 8.27
CA LEU A 242 -5.15 20.17 9.57
C LEU A 242 -6.03 20.61 10.74
N ILE A 243 -6.51 21.86 10.72
CA ILE A 243 -7.37 22.41 11.76
C ILE A 243 -8.68 21.62 11.82
N VAL A 244 -9.29 21.33 10.66
CA VAL A 244 -10.54 20.56 10.58
C VAL A 244 -10.35 19.14 11.12
N MET A 245 -9.30 18.43 10.71
CA MET A 245 -9.02 17.07 11.19
C MET A 245 -8.75 17.04 12.71
N MET A 246 -8.06 18.04 13.25
CA MET A 246 -7.84 18.19 14.69
C MET A 246 -9.15 18.43 15.44
N ALA A 247 -9.98 19.38 14.99
CA ALA A 247 -11.27 19.70 15.58
C ALA A 247 -12.22 18.49 15.58
N MET A 248 -12.28 17.76 14.46
CA MET A 248 -13.08 16.54 14.35
C MET A 248 -12.60 15.42 15.28
N SER A 249 -11.29 15.29 15.48
CA SER A 249 -10.73 14.24 16.34
C SER A 249 -10.97 14.52 17.83
N LEU A 250 -11.05 15.79 18.22
CA LEU A 250 -11.40 16.26 19.57
C LEU A 250 -12.91 16.26 19.85
N HIS A 251 -13.74 16.14 18.82
CA HIS A 251 -15.19 16.17 19.00
C HIS A 251 -15.66 15.03 19.93
N SER A 252 -16.50 15.38 20.90
CA SER A 252 -16.90 14.49 22.01
C SER A 252 -17.50 13.16 21.56
N LYS A 253 -18.19 13.13 20.41
CA LYS A 253 -18.77 11.90 19.84
C LYS A 253 -17.75 10.97 19.15
N VAL A 254 -16.57 11.48 18.79
CA VAL A 254 -15.53 10.72 18.06
C VAL A 254 -14.43 10.26 19.01
N ASN A 255 -13.96 11.15 19.90
CA ASN A 255 -12.95 10.95 20.95
C ASN A 255 -11.90 9.85 20.68
N ARG A 256 -11.18 9.95 19.55
CA ARG A 256 -10.20 8.95 19.08
C ARG A 256 -8.76 9.21 19.55
N GLY A 257 -8.56 10.24 20.36
CA GLY A 257 -7.24 10.72 20.77
C GLY A 257 -6.55 11.57 19.68
N LEU A 258 -5.61 12.43 20.11
CA LEU A 258 -4.93 13.40 19.24
C LEU A 258 -3.83 12.78 18.36
N LEU A 259 -3.26 11.64 18.76
CA LEU A 259 -2.10 11.02 18.10
C LEU A 259 -2.39 10.62 16.65
N SER A 260 -3.53 9.96 16.38
CA SER A 260 -3.97 9.60 15.02
C SER A 260 -4.07 10.83 14.12
N SER A 261 -4.64 11.93 14.62
CA SER A 261 -4.75 13.18 13.86
C SER A 261 -3.43 13.89 13.65
N GLY A 262 -2.50 13.82 14.61
CA GLY A 262 -1.15 14.37 14.47
C GLY A 262 -0.34 13.64 13.40
N ILE A 263 -0.36 12.30 13.38
CA ILE A 263 0.32 11.52 12.34
C ILE A 263 -0.29 11.81 10.96
N MET A 264 -1.62 11.89 10.88
CA MET A 264 -2.31 12.24 9.64
C MET A 264 -1.96 13.67 9.17
N ALA A 265 -1.89 14.63 10.09
CA ALA A 265 -1.47 16.00 9.79
C ALA A 265 -0.07 16.03 9.15
N ALA A 266 0.89 15.31 9.72
CA ALA A 266 2.25 15.21 9.17
C ALA A 266 2.25 14.57 7.76
N TYR A 267 1.41 13.56 7.55
CA TYR A 267 1.27 12.92 6.24
C TYR A 267 0.69 13.86 5.17
N VAL A 268 -0.37 14.61 5.50
CA VAL A 268 -0.99 15.58 4.59
C VAL A 268 -0.01 16.73 4.27
N VAL A 269 0.73 17.25 5.25
CA VAL A 269 1.80 18.23 5.03
C VAL A 269 2.88 17.68 4.10
N PHE A 270 3.29 16.42 4.28
CA PHE A 270 4.25 15.76 3.41
C PHE A 270 3.74 15.62 1.96
N LEU A 271 2.46 15.28 1.76
CA LEU A 271 1.86 15.20 0.42
C LEU A 271 1.82 16.57 -0.26
N CYS A 272 1.43 17.63 0.45
CA CYS A 272 1.47 19.00 -0.05
C CYS A 272 2.89 19.40 -0.45
N TRP A 273 3.88 19.14 0.42
CA TRP A 273 5.28 19.42 0.11
C TRP A 273 5.77 18.66 -1.13
N SER A 274 5.43 17.37 -1.24
CA SER A 274 5.77 16.56 -2.42
C SER A 274 5.12 17.08 -3.71
N ALA A 275 3.89 17.59 -3.62
CA ALA A 275 3.19 18.19 -4.76
C ALA A 275 3.84 19.48 -5.24
N ILE A 276 4.18 20.39 -4.32
CA ILE A 276 4.86 21.65 -4.64
C ILE A 276 6.25 21.39 -5.22
N ARG A 277 6.99 20.40 -4.69
CA ARG A 277 8.27 19.95 -5.27
C ARG A 277 8.16 19.41 -6.69
N SER A 278 6.95 18.97 -7.09
CA SER A 278 6.64 18.45 -8.43
C SER A 278 6.28 19.58 -9.41
N GLU A 279 6.10 20.81 -8.94
CA GLU A 279 5.86 21.98 -9.79
C GLU A 279 7.03 22.16 -10.78
N PRO A 280 6.77 22.46 -12.07
CA PRO A 280 7.85 22.79 -13.00
C PRO A 280 8.68 23.96 -12.47
N ALA A 281 9.97 23.99 -12.82
CA ALA A 281 10.86 25.06 -12.37
C ALA A 281 10.33 26.42 -12.86
N ASP A 282 10.15 27.34 -11.92
CA ASP A 282 9.72 28.71 -12.19
C ASP A 282 10.60 29.66 -11.37
N GLU A 283 11.09 30.72 -12.02
CA GLU A 283 12.02 31.67 -11.40
C GLU A 283 11.39 32.45 -10.24
N LYS A 284 10.06 32.45 -10.10
CA LYS A 284 9.35 33.23 -9.08
C LYS A 284 9.01 32.40 -7.85
N CYS A 285 8.57 31.16 -8.03
CA CYS A 285 7.95 30.37 -6.94
C CYS A 285 8.68 29.06 -6.64
N ASN A 286 9.31 28.41 -7.62
CA ASN A 286 10.05 27.17 -7.43
C ASN A 286 11.44 27.25 -8.11
N VAL A 287 12.37 27.94 -7.44
CA VAL A 287 13.73 28.14 -7.93
C VAL A 287 14.51 26.82 -7.86
N GLN A 288 14.54 26.09 -8.96
CA GLN A 288 15.44 24.94 -9.12
C GLN A 288 16.78 25.45 -9.65
N LYS A 289 17.88 25.10 -8.97
CA LYS A 289 19.23 25.47 -9.46
C LYS A 289 19.47 24.84 -10.84
N PRO A 290 20.09 25.56 -11.80
CA PRO A 290 20.43 24.96 -13.09
C PRO A 290 21.33 23.75 -12.88
N LYS A 291 20.98 22.63 -13.52
CA LYS A 291 21.78 21.39 -13.51
C LYS A 291 23.13 21.69 -14.15
N ASN A 292 24.19 21.81 -13.36
CA ASN A 292 25.54 21.75 -13.88
C ASN A 292 25.76 20.34 -14.45
N GLY A 293 26.36 20.24 -15.64
CA GLY A 293 26.37 19.03 -16.51
C GLY A 293 27.05 17.76 -15.99
N HIS A 294 27.17 17.57 -14.67
CA HIS A 294 27.51 16.30 -14.04
C HIS A 294 26.42 16.01 -13.01
N GLY A 295 25.65 14.92 -13.20
CA GLY A 295 24.53 14.59 -12.32
C GLY A 295 24.98 14.60 -10.86
N ASP A 296 24.48 15.56 -10.08
CA ASP A 296 24.78 15.64 -8.65
C ASP A 296 24.43 14.30 -8.01
N TRP A 297 25.37 13.69 -7.26
CA TRP A 297 25.17 12.43 -6.56
C TRP A 297 23.89 12.42 -5.70
N THR A 298 23.48 13.60 -5.22
CA THR A 298 22.24 13.83 -4.48
C THR A 298 20.98 13.59 -5.32
N THR A 299 20.99 13.92 -6.61
CA THR A 299 19.86 13.69 -7.52
C THR A 299 19.71 12.21 -7.83
N ILE A 300 20.83 11.51 -8.09
CA ILE A 300 20.86 10.06 -8.31
C ILE A 300 20.36 9.34 -7.05
N LEU A 301 20.88 9.72 -5.89
CA LEU A 301 20.45 9.17 -4.60
C LEU A 301 18.95 9.42 -4.35
N GLY A 302 18.46 10.63 -4.60
CA GLY A 302 17.04 10.96 -4.47
C GLY A 302 16.16 10.13 -5.40
N PHE A 303 16.61 9.88 -6.63
CA PHE A 303 15.91 9.04 -7.60
C PHE A 303 15.83 7.57 -7.15
N LEU A 304 16.94 7.00 -6.64
CA LEU A 304 16.96 5.63 -6.09
C LEU A 304 16.08 5.49 -4.84
N ILE A 305 16.07 6.50 -3.97
CA ILE A 305 15.16 6.55 -2.81
C ILE A 305 13.70 6.54 -3.29
N ALA A 306 13.38 7.29 -4.36
CA ALA A 306 12.03 7.30 -4.92
C ALA A 306 11.63 5.93 -5.49
N ILE A 307 12.52 5.23 -6.20
CA ILE A 307 12.29 3.83 -6.62
C ILE A 307 12.03 2.94 -5.40
N GLY A 308 12.86 3.03 -4.37
CA GLY A 308 12.67 2.30 -3.11
C GLY A 308 11.30 2.59 -2.48
N ALA A 309 10.87 3.85 -2.46
CA ALA A 309 9.57 4.26 -1.94
C ALA A 309 8.41 3.67 -2.75
N ILE A 310 8.50 3.63 -4.09
CA ILE A 310 7.49 3.00 -4.97
C ILE A 310 7.38 1.50 -4.69
N VAL A 311 8.51 0.81 -4.60
CA VAL A 311 8.56 -0.63 -4.31
C VAL A 311 7.97 -0.91 -2.93
N MET A 312 8.36 -0.12 -1.91
CA MET A 312 7.86 -0.27 -0.55
C MET A 312 6.36 0.02 -0.46
N ALA A 313 5.87 1.08 -1.13
CA ALA A 313 4.46 1.40 -1.20
C ALA A 313 3.64 0.28 -1.84
N THR A 314 4.13 -0.30 -2.95
CA THR A 314 3.48 -1.41 -3.63
C THR A 314 3.48 -2.67 -2.76
N PHE A 315 4.62 -2.98 -2.13
CA PHE A 315 4.78 -4.14 -1.27
C PHE A 315 3.90 -4.05 -0.02
N SER A 316 3.92 -2.92 0.68
CA SER A 316 3.13 -2.72 1.90
C SER A 316 1.63 -2.76 1.61
N THR A 317 1.19 -2.10 0.53
CA THR A 317 -0.21 -2.15 0.10
C THR A 317 -0.61 -3.58 -0.27
N GLY A 318 0.24 -4.32 -1.00
CA GLY A 318 -0.07 -5.68 -1.46
C GLY A 318 -0.23 -6.70 -0.32
N ILE A 319 0.49 -6.53 0.79
CA ILE A 319 0.34 -7.41 1.96
C ILE A 319 -0.86 -7.03 2.85
N ASP A 320 -1.40 -5.82 2.71
CA ASP A 320 -2.47 -5.27 3.54
C ASP A 320 -3.89 -5.65 3.08
N SER A 321 -4.04 -6.85 2.54
CA SER A 321 -5.35 -7.39 2.11
C SER A 321 -6.44 -7.33 3.19
N LYS A 322 -6.07 -7.33 4.48
CA LYS A 322 -7.02 -7.30 5.61
C LYS A 322 -7.77 -5.97 5.72
N SER A 323 -7.16 -4.86 5.33
CA SER A 323 -7.79 -3.54 5.35
C SER A 323 -8.98 -3.45 4.38
N PHE A 324 -9.01 -4.31 3.37
CA PHE A 324 -10.02 -4.37 2.32
C PHE A 324 -11.04 -5.52 2.50
N GLN A 325 -10.93 -6.31 3.57
CA GLN A 325 -11.90 -7.36 3.86
C GLN A 325 -13.18 -6.76 4.48
N PHE A 326 -14.31 -6.93 3.79
CA PHE A 326 -15.63 -6.46 4.25
C PHE A 326 -16.17 -7.28 5.43
N ARG A 327 -15.77 -8.55 5.58
CA ARG A 327 -16.18 -9.43 6.68
C ARG A 327 -14.95 -9.78 7.53
N LYS A 328 -14.89 -9.24 8.75
CA LYS A 328 -13.73 -9.40 9.67
C LYS A 328 -13.88 -10.58 10.65
N ASP A 329 -15.03 -11.24 10.67
CA ASP A 329 -15.44 -12.16 11.75
C ASP A 329 -15.31 -13.66 11.38
N GLU A 330 -14.60 -14.02 10.31
CA GLU A 330 -14.33 -15.43 10.01
C GLU A 330 -13.14 -15.94 10.84
N VAL A 331 -13.38 -16.98 11.66
CA VAL A 331 -12.33 -17.70 12.39
C VAL A 331 -11.38 -18.32 11.36
N LYS A 332 -10.13 -17.87 11.34
CA LYS A 332 -9.12 -18.40 10.41
C LYS A 332 -8.66 -19.77 10.87
N ALA A 333 -8.74 -20.75 9.97
CA ALA A 333 -8.17 -22.06 10.20
C ALA A 333 -6.63 -21.99 10.11
N GLU A 334 -5.96 -22.98 10.68
CA GLU A 334 -4.48 -23.01 10.74
C GLU A 334 -3.84 -23.13 9.35
N ASP A 335 -4.53 -23.77 8.41
CA ASP A 335 -4.16 -23.94 7.01
C ASP A 335 -4.55 -22.76 6.10
N ASP A 336 -5.13 -21.68 6.64
CA ASP A 336 -5.50 -20.49 5.87
C ASP A 336 -4.28 -19.64 5.50
N ILE A 337 -4.33 -19.05 4.30
CA ILE A 337 -3.29 -18.12 3.84
C ILE A 337 -3.26 -16.83 4.68
N ARG A 338 -2.06 -16.34 4.99
CA ARG A 338 -1.87 -15.16 5.87
C ARG A 338 -2.33 -13.85 5.25
N TYR A 339 -2.30 -13.78 3.92
CA TYR A 339 -2.66 -12.65 3.07
C TYR A 339 -3.28 -13.19 1.78
N ASN A 340 -4.14 -12.41 1.12
CA ASN A 340 -4.76 -12.83 -0.12
C ASN A 340 -3.77 -12.71 -1.29
N TYR A 341 -3.43 -13.82 -1.94
CA TYR A 341 -2.46 -13.87 -3.05
C TYR A 341 -2.93 -13.09 -4.27
N GLY A 342 -4.22 -13.19 -4.60
CA GLY A 342 -4.81 -12.40 -5.68
C GLY A 342 -4.69 -10.91 -5.40
N PHE A 343 -5.10 -10.45 -4.21
CA PHE A 343 -4.97 -9.05 -3.80
C PHE A 343 -3.53 -8.56 -3.90
N PHE A 344 -2.57 -9.36 -3.46
CA PHE A 344 -1.15 -9.01 -3.59
C PHE A 344 -0.74 -8.78 -5.04
N HIS A 345 -1.08 -9.72 -5.94
CA HIS A 345 -0.67 -9.63 -7.34
C HIS A 345 -1.38 -8.52 -8.11
N ILE A 346 -2.67 -8.27 -7.84
CA ILE A 346 -3.37 -7.14 -8.48
C ILE A 346 -2.79 -5.79 -8.03
N ILE A 347 -2.37 -5.66 -6.76
CA ILE A 347 -1.69 -4.45 -6.29
C ILE A 347 -0.33 -4.27 -6.98
N PHE A 348 0.44 -5.33 -7.22
CA PHE A 348 1.67 -5.24 -7.99
C PHE A 348 1.43 -4.89 -9.47
N SER A 349 0.35 -5.42 -10.06
CA SER A 349 -0.08 -5.05 -11.41
C SER A 349 -0.45 -3.57 -11.49
N LEU A 350 -1.22 -3.06 -10.54
CA LEU A 350 -1.56 -1.64 -10.45
C LEU A 350 -0.34 -0.78 -10.12
N GLY A 351 0.57 -1.27 -9.26
CA GLY A 351 1.87 -0.66 -8.99
C GLY A 351 2.73 -0.52 -10.25
N ALA A 352 2.61 -1.46 -11.19
CA ALA A 352 3.28 -1.37 -12.48
C ALA A 352 2.79 -0.20 -13.32
N THR A 353 1.49 0.08 -13.29
CA THR A 353 0.91 1.26 -13.94
C THR A 353 1.31 2.56 -13.23
N TYR A 354 1.38 2.53 -11.90
CA TYR A 354 1.76 3.68 -11.08
C TYR A 354 3.21 4.11 -11.33
N PHE A 355 4.20 3.20 -11.22
CA PHE A 355 5.60 3.60 -11.43
C PHE A 355 5.82 4.16 -12.84
N ALA A 356 5.10 3.63 -13.84
CA ALA A 356 5.19 4.12 -15.21
C ALA A 356 4.76 5.59 -15.30
N MET A 357 3.62 5.92 -14.70
CA MET A 357 3.13 7.29 -14.64
C MET A 357 4.11 8.22 -13.93
N LEU A 358 4.76 7.78 -12.85
CA LEU A 358 5.76 8.61 -12.17
C LEU A 358 6.97 8.87 -13.06
N PHE A 359 7.46 7.84 -13.74
CA PHE A 359 8.66 7.91 -14.58
C PHE A 359 8.49 8.80 -15.81
N ILE A 360 7.26 8.95 -16.30
CA ILE A 360 6.91 9.83 -17.43
C ILE A 360 6.26 11.15 -16.94
N SER A 361 6.27 11.41 -15.62
CA SER A 361 5.69 12.61 -15.01
C SER A 361 4.20 12.84 -15.37
N TRP A 362 3.43 11.75 -15.48
CA TRP A 362 2.00 11.75 -15.82
C TRP A 362 1.67 12.35 -17.20
N ASN A 363 2.67 12.55 -18.05
CA ASN A 363 2.53 13.14 -19.37
C ASN A 363 2.94 12.13 -20.46
N LEU A 364 2.05 11.90 -21.42
CA LEU A 364 2.28 10.94 -22.52
C LEU A 364 2.92 11.59 -23.75
N GLU A 365 2.88 12.92 -23.84
CA GLU A 365 3.27 13.69 -25.03
C GLU A 365 4.67 14.32 -24.90
N ASN A 366 5.11 14.60 -23.67
CA ASN A 366 6.39 15.25 -23.41
C ASN A 366 7.50 14.25 -23.05
N SER A 367 8.74 14.57 -23.44
CA SER A 367 9.94 13.85 -23.01
C SER A 367 10.22 14.04 -21.52
N ALA A 368 10.57 12.97 -20.81
CA ALA A 368 10.96 13.04 -19.40
C ALA A 368 12.41 13.54 -19.27
N SER A 369 12.69 14.45 -18.34
CA SER A 369 14.08 14.89 -18.14
C SER A 369 14.90 13.81 -17.42
N GLU A 370 16.17 13.61 -17.80
CA GLU A 370 17.05 12.63 -17.17
C GLU A 370 17.12 12.83 -15.65
N TRP A 371 17.15 11.73 -14.90
CA TRP A 371 17.23 11.72 -13.44
C TRP A 371 16.09 12.48 -12.73
N SER A 372 14.96 12.67 -13.41
CA SER A 372 13.74 13.24 -12.83
C SER A 372 12.58 12.26 -12.96
N MET A 373 11.68 12.30 -11.99
CA MET A 373 10.36 11.68 -12.07
C MET A 373 9.37 12.64 -11.43
N ASP A 374 8.09 12.54 -11.77
CA ASP A 374 7.03 13.35 -11.16
C ASP A 374 7.18 14.87 -11.31
N VAL A 375 7.85 15.39 -12.34
CA VAL A 375 7.97 16.84 -12.53
C VAL A 375 7.00 17.33 -13.59
N GLY A 376 6.08 18.21 -13.21
CA GLY A 376 5.11 18.85 -14.08
C GLY A 376 3.78 19.12 -13.40
N TRP A 377 2.99 20.02 -13.98
CA TRP A 377 1.68 20.43 -13.43
C TRP A 377 0.73 19.26 -13.21
N THR A 378 0.72 18.26 -14.11
CA THR A 378 -0.10 17.06 -13.94
C THR A 378 0.28 16.28 -12.69
N SER A 379 1.58 16.08 -12.44
CA SER A 379 2.09 15.42 -11.24
C SER A 379 1.71 16.19 -9.98
N THR A 380 1.89 17.52 -9.97
CA THR A 380 1.49 18.40 -8.87
C THR A 380 0.01 18.22 -8.53
N TRP A 381 -0.88 18.30 -9.52
CA TRP A 381 -2.32 18.16 -9.30
C TRP A 381 -2.71 16.77 -8.82
N VAL A 382 -2.12 15.70 -9.37
CA VAL A 382 -2.37 14.33 -8.89
C VAL A 382 -2.02 14.19 -7.41
N LYS A 383 -0.90 14.77 -6.97
CA LYS A 383 -0.48 14.72 -5.57
C LYS A 383 -1.37 15.55 -4.64
N ILE A 384 -1.80 16.74 -5.06
CA ILE A 384 -2.76 17.58 -4.31
C ILE A 384 -4.13 16.88 -4.20
N ILE A 385 -4.62 16.30 -5.29
CA ILE A 385 -5.89 15.56 -5.27
C ILE A 385 -5.77 14.33 -4.35
N ASN A 386 -4.63 13.63 -4.39
CA ASN A 386 -4.36 12.51 -3.48
C ASN A 386 -4.34 12.95 -2.00
N GLU A 387 -3.78 14.13 -1.70
CA GLU A 387 -3.85 14.74 -0.37
C GLU A 387 -5.30 15.01 0.07
N TRP A 388 -6.12 15.57 -0.80
CA TRP A 388 -7.53 15.84 -0.49
C TRP A 388 -8.30 14.55 -0.22
N PHE A 389 -8.11 13.52 -1.06
CA PHE A 389 -8.67 12.20 -0.80
C PHE A 389 -8.17 11.62 0.51
N ALA A 390 -6.90 11.82 0.87
CA ALA A 390 -6.34 11.37 2.15
C ALA A 390 -7.09 11.95 3.33
N ALA A 391 -7.23 13.28 3.35
CA ALA A 391 -7.97 13.98 4.38
C ALA A 391 -9.45 13.54 4.41
N SER A 392 -10.11 13.48 3.24
CA SER A 392 -11.52 13.08 3.14
C SER A 392 -11.78 11.66 3.64
N ILE A 393 -10.97 10.68 3.24
CA ILE A 393 -11.12 9.29 3.68
C ILE A 393 -10.86 9.18 5.19
N TYR A 394 -9.85 9.88 5.71
CA TYR A 394 -9.58 9.92 7.14
C TYR A 394 -10.75 10.51 7.94
N MET A 395 -11.25 11.68 7.53
CA MET A 395 -12.41 12.33 8.13
C MET A 395 -13.66 11.43 8.09
N TRP A 396 -13.91 10.77 6.95
CA TRP A 396 -15.01 9.82 6.83
C TRP A 396 -14.85 8.63 7.77
N LYS A 397 -13.63 8.09 7.92
CA LYS A 397 -13.34 6.98 8.85
C LYS A 397 -13.55 7.36 10.32
N LEU A 398 -13.45 8.64 10.67
CA LEU A 398 -13.80 9.16 12.00
C LEU A 398 -15.31 9.32 12.18
N ILE A 399 -16.02 9.85 11.17
CA ILE A 399 -17.46 10.14 11.24
C ILE A 399 -18.33 8.88 11.08
N ALA A 400 -17.96 7.96 10.19
CA ALA A 400 -18.81 6.84 9.79
C ALA A 400 -19.31 5.96 10.94
N PRO A 401 -18.51 5.63 11.99
CA PRO A 401 -19.01 4.91 13.15
C PRO A 401 -20.09 5.69 13.92
N VAL A 402 -19.93 7.01 14.06
CA VAL A 402 -20.88 7.88 14.78
C VAL A 402 -22.21 7.93 14.04
N VAL A 403 -22.18 8.15 12.72
CA VAL A 403 -23.39 8.18 11.87
C VAL A 403 -24.11 6.84 11.89
N LYS A 404 -23.39 5.71 11.84
CA LYS A 404 -23.99 4.37 11.89
C LYS A 404 -24.57 4.01 13.27
N GLN A 405 -24.12 4.63 14.35
CA GLN A 405 -24.62 4.36 15.71
C GLN A 405 -25.87 5.19 16.06
N GLN A 406 -26.07 6.36 15.46
CA GLN A 406 -27.26 7.19 15.69
C GLN A 406 -28.62 6.49 15.45
N PRO A 407 -28.84 5.69 14.38
CA PRO A 407 -30.13 5.01 14.19
C PRO A 407 -30.41 3.91 15.24
N LYS A 408 -29.39 3.38 15.94
CA LYS A 408 -29.60 2.38 17.00
C LYS A 408 -30.01 3.00 18.33
N VAL A 409 -29.59 4.23 18.61
CA VAL A 409 -29.91 4.90 19.89
C VAL A 409 -31.32 5.49 19.84
N MET A 410 -31.71 6.12 18.73
CA MET A 410 -33.07 6.67 18.57
C MET A 410 -34.16 5.59 18.64
N ASN A 411 -33.97 4.44 17.98
CA ASN A 411 -34.97 3.34 18.04
C ASN A 411 -35.07 2.71 19.43
N ASN A 412 -33.95 2.64 20.17
CA ASN A 412 -33.96 2.15 21.53
C ASN A 412 -34.60 3.16 22.50
N GLU A 413 -34.33 4.46 22.35
CA GLU A 413 -34.99 5.51 23.14
C GLU A 413 -36.49 5.59 22.86
N GLU A 414 -36.93 5.48 21.60
CA GLU A 414 -38.37 5.41 21.25
C GLU A 414 -39.04 4.15 21.81
N SER A 415 -38.37 2.99 21.75
CA SER A 415 -38.91 1.75 22.33
C SER A 415 -38.99 1.80 23.86
N VAL A 416 -38.01 2.40 24.53
CA VAL A 416 -37.99 2.57 26.00
C VAL A 416 -39.00 3.63 26.44
N GLN A 417 -39.20 4.70 25.67
CA GLN A 417 -40.25 5.69 25.93
C GLN A 417 -41.65 5.13 25.69
N GLN A 418 -41.86 4.28 24.68
CA GLN A 418 -43.14 3.59 24.49
C GLN A 418 -43.45 2.62 25.64
N ILE A 419 -42.47 1.85 26.11
CA ILE A 419 -42.63 0.91 27.24
C ILE A 419 -42.91 1.65 28.55
N ASN A 420 -42.29 2.81 28.78
CA ASN A 420 -42.52 3.61 29.98
C ASN A 420 -43.89 4.34 29.95
N ASN A 421 -44.39 4.71 28.77
CA ASN A 421 -45.72 5.33 28.63
C ASN A 421 -46.86 4.29 28.69
N SER A 422 -46.62 3.02 28.36
CA SER A 422 -47.62 1.95 28.51
C SER A 422 -47.73 1.38 29.94
N ASN A 423 -46.77 1.70 30.82
CA ASN A 423 -46.69 1.18 32.19
C ASN A 423 -47.02 2.24 33.26
N SER A 424 -47.54 3.41 32.88
CA SER A 424 -48.07 4.38 33.85
C SER A 424 -49.59 4.17 33.98
N PRO A 425 -50.10 3.73 35.14
CA PRO A 425 -51.52 3.43 35.36
C PRO A 425 -52.42 4.67 35.42
#